data_AF-A0A958BUW4-F1
#
_entry.id   AF-A0A958BUW4-F1
#
_cell.length_a   1.000
_cell.length_b   1.000
_cell.length_c   1.000
_cell.angle_alpha   90.00
_cell.angle_beta   90.00
_cell.angle_gamma   90.00
#
_symmetry.space_group_name_H-M   'P 1'
#
loop_
_entity.id
_entity.type
_entity.pdbx_description
1 polymer ?
#
loop_
_entity_poly.entity_id
_entity_poly.type
_entity_poly.pdbx_seq_one_letter_code
_entity_poly.pdbx_strand_id
1 'polypeptide(L)'
;MADITPKIGAYISIAKTSLQAVFDNLQTAGFTLIGPTLGDSAIECAEITQTTELPIGWTQVQEAGTYRLQRRSDQAYFGYAVGPHSWKRYLYPPTLKLYTVDH
;
A
#
# COMPACT_ATOMS: atom_id res chain seq x y z
N MET A 1 -5.40 -9.13 -27.09
CA MET A 1 -6.18 -8.94 -25.84
C MET A 1 -6.84 -7.58 -25.97
N ALA A 2 -8.16 -7.48 -25.80
CA ALA A 2 -8.87 -6.20 -25.96
C ALA A 2 -8.28 -5.15 -25.02
N ASP A 3 -8.14 -3.91 -25.50
CA ASP A 3 -7.71 -2.78 -24.69
C ASP A 3 -8.80 -2.50 -23.64
N ILE A 4 -8.57 -2.97 -22.42
CA ILE A 4 -9.48 -2.79 -21.29
C ILE A 4 -8.99 -1.59 -20.48
N THR A 5 -8.87 -0.43 -21.11
CA THR A 5 -8.63 0.81 -20.37
C THR A 5 -9.92 1.18 -19.63
N PRO A 6 -9.99 1.04 -18.29
CA PRO A 6 -11.18 1.43 -17.54
C PRO A 6 -11.44 2.92 -17.71
N LYS A 7 -12.71 3.27 -17.92
CA LYS A 7 -13.16 4.66 -17.78
C LYS A 7 -13.20 5.03 -16.29
N ILE A 8 -13.06 6.32 -15.99
CA ILE A 8 -13.29 6.83 -14.63
C ILE A 8 -14.68 6.40 -14.15
N GLY A 9 -14.75 5.82 -12.95
CA GLY A 9 -15.99 5.27 -12.38
C GLY A 9 -16.30 3.82 -12.78
N ALA A 10 -15.48 3.18 -13.62
CA ALA A 10 -15.58 1.75 -13.87
C ALA A 10 -15.10 0.93 -12.67
N TYR A 11 -15.75 -0.20 -12.43
CA TYR A 11 -15.28 -1.22 -11.50
C TYR A 11 -14.67 -2.38 -12.30
N ILE A 12 -13.42 -2.73 -12.00
CA ILE A 12 -12.77 -3.94 -12.50
C ILE A 12 -12.60 -4.89 -11.31
N SER A 13 -12.89 -6.17 -11.53
CA SER A 13 -12.55 -7.25 -10.60
C SER A 13 -11.42 -8.06 -11.19
N ILE A 14 -10.39 -8.33 -10.38
CA ILE A 14 -9.29 -9.23 -10.73
C ILE A 14 -9.17 -10.33 -9.67
N ALA A 15 -8.57 -11.46 -10.03
CA ALA A 15 -8.21 -12.47 -9.05
C ALA A 15 -7.16 -11.91 -8.08
N LYS A 16 -7.21 -12.30 -6.80
CA LYS A 16 -6.23 -11.87 -5.79
C LYS A 16 -4.79 -12.20 -6.21
N THR A 17 -4.59 -13.36 -6.83
CA THR A 17 -3.30 -13.81 -7.35
C THR A 17 -2.75 -12.92 -8.47
N SER A 18 -3.62 -12.17 -9.17
CA SER A 18 -3.22 -11.23 -10.22
C SER A 18 -2.77 -9.87 -9.68
N LEU A 19 -2.91 -9.60 -8.38
CA LEU A 19 -2.54 -8.32 -7.79
C LEU A 19 -1.03 -8.03 -7.92
N GLN A 20 -0.18 -9.07 -7.87
CA GLN A 20 1.27 -8.91 -8.06
C GLN A 20 1.59 -8.31 -9.43
N ALA A 21 0.92 -8.76 -10.50
CA ALA A 21 1.13 -8.21 -11.83
C ALA A 21 0.74 -6.73 -11.94
N VAL A 22 -0.23 -6.27 -11.14
CA VAL A 22 -0.56 -4.84 -11.05
C VAL A 22 0.61 -4.06 -10.44
N PHE A 23 1.23 -4.59 -9.38
CA PHE A 23 2.38 -3.96 -8.74
C PHE A 23 3.57 -3.90 -9.71
N ASP A 24 3.85 -5.01 -10.39
CA ASP A 24 4.96 -5.11 -11.33
C ASP A 24 4.79 -4.11 -12.49
N ASN A 25 3.56 -3.97 -13.01
CA ASN A 25 3.26 -3.03 -14.10
C ASN A 25 3.42 -1.57 -13.67
N LEU A 26 2.97 -1.21 -12.46
CA LEU A 26 3.12 0.15 -11.95
C LEU A 26 4.60 0.50 -11.69
N GLN A 27 5.36 -0.42 -11.11
CA GLN A 27 6.81 -0.26 -10.92
C GLN A 27 7.54 -0.13 -12.26
N THR A 28 7.20 -0.97 -13.25
CA THR A 28 7.75 -0.89 -14.61
C THR A 28 7.43 0.46 -15.27
N ALA A 29 6.26 1.03 -14.97
CA ALA A 29 5.88 2.37 -15.43
C ALA A 29 6.57 3.51 -14.64
N GLY A 30 7.46 3.20 -13.69
CA GLY A 30 8.24 4.17 -12.93
C GLY A 30 7.54 4.72 -11.68
N PHE A 31 6.42 4.13 -11.26
CA PHE A 31 5.73 4.54 -10.05
C PHE A 31 6.31 3.82 -8.82
N THR A 32 6.56 4.58 -7.76
CA THR A 32 6.81 4.03 -6.43
C THR A 32 5.49 3.62 -5.79
N LEU A 33 5.41 2.37 -5.35
CA LEU A 33 4.23 1.86 -4.65
C LEU A 33 4.38 2.09 -3.16
N ILE A 34 3.45 2.87 -2.61
CA ILE A 34 3.36 3.12 -1.19
C ILE A 34 2.09 2.47 -0.67
N GLY A 35 2.22 1.62 0.34
CA GLY A 35 1.09 0.86 0.87
C GLY A 35 1.25 0.52 2.34
N PRO A 36 0.21 -0.08 2.93
CA PRO A 36 0.26 -0.60 4.28
C PRO A 36 1.12 -1.87 4.32
N THR A 37 2.03 -1.91 5.29
CA THR A 37 3.02 -2.97 5.50
C THR A 37 3.04 -3.35 6.97
N LEU A 38 3.36 -4.61 7.27
CA LEU A 38 3.53 -5.06 8.64
C LEU A 38 4.85 -4.48 9.21
N GLY A 39 4.75 -3.55 10.16
CA GLY A 39 5.88 -3.06 10.95
C GLY A 39 6.06 -3.84 12.26
N ASP A 40 6.98 -3.38 13.11
CA ASP A 40 7.33 -4.09 14.36
C ASP A 40 6.19 -4.12 15.39
N SER A 41 5.36 -3.08 15.42
CA SER A 41 4.29 -2.93 16.41
C SER A 41 2.94 -2.49 15.85
N ALA A 42 2.94 -2.07 14.58
CA ALA A 42 1.79 -1.48 13.92
C ALA A 42 1.82 -1.75 12.42
N ILE A 43 0.68 -1.57 11.76
CA ILE A 43 0.60 -1.49 10.30
C ILE A 43 1.02 -0.08 9.90
N GLU A 44 2.09 0.01 9.14
CA GLU A 44 2.72 1.26 8.74
C GLU A 44 2.55 1.52 7.25
N CYS A 45 2.56 2.78 6.85
CA CYS A 45 2.63 3.13 5.44
C CYS A 45 4.10 3.17 5.01
N ALA A 46 4.50 2.24 4.15
CA ALA A 46 5.85 2.05 3.67
C ALA A 46 5.87 1.86 2.14
N GLU A 47 7.06 1.92 1.55
CA GLU A 47 7.25 1.45 0.18
C GLU A 47 7.11 -0.07 0.14
N ILE A 48 6.47 -0.59 -0.90
CA ILE A 48 6.27 -2.03 -1.12
C ILE A 48 6.56 -2.37 -2.57
N THR A 49 7.01 -3.60 -2.79
CA THR A 49 7.34 -4.13 -4.12
C THR A 49 6.52 -5.38 -4.43
N GLN A 50 6.04 -6.07 -3.39
CA GLN A 50 5.34 -7.34 -3.50
C GLN A 50 4.08 -7.38 -2.64
N THR A 51 3.11 -8.16 -3.09
CA THR A 51 1.84 -8.37 -2.39
C THR A 51 1.99 -9.10 -1.06
N THR A 52 3.08 -9.84 -0.87
CA THR A 52 3.43 -10.52 0.38
C THR A 52 3.79 -9.57 1.52
N GLU A 53 4.15 -8.33 1.19
CA GLU A 53 4.46 -7.28 2.17
C GLU A 53 3.19 -6.65 2.76
N LEU A 54 2.04 -6.86 2.11
CA LEU A 54 0.75 -6.44 2.65
C LEU A 54 0.45 -7.21 3.95
N PRO A 55 -0.23 -6.58 4.92
CA PRO A 55 -0.62 -7.20 6.19
C PRO A 55 -1.80 -8.18 6.01
N ILE A 56 -1.64 -9.17 5.14
CA ILE A 56 -2.67 -10.17 4.82
C ILE A 56 -2.98 -10.98 6.08
N GLY A 57 -4.25 -10.99 6.47
CA GLY A 57 -4.72 -11.67 7.68
C GLY A 57 -4.21 -11.03 8.98
N TRP A 58 -3.72 -9.79 8.92
CA TRP A 58 -3.40 -8.99 10.10
C TRP A 58 -4.39 -7.83 10.25
N THR A 59 -4.59 -7.42 11.49
CA THR A 59 -5.27 -6.18 11.83
C THR A 59 -4.52 -5.51 12.97
N GLN A 60 -4.92 -4.28 13.28
CA GLN A 60 -4.36 -3.52 14.39
C GLN A 60 -5.50 -3.16 15.33
N VAL A 61 -5.31 -3.46 16.62
CA VAL A 61 -6.20 -3.01 17.68
C VAL A 61 -5.57 -1.81 18.36
N GLN A 62 -6.37 -0.76 18.55
CA GLN A 62 -5.99 0.44 19.27
C GLN A 62 -6.67 0.41 20.65
N GLU A 63 -5.85 0.49 21.69
CA GLU A 63 -6.29 0.71 23.08
C GLU A 63 -5.67 2.01 23.61
N ALA A 64 -5.95 2.38 24.86
CA ALA A 64 -5.60 3.68 25.46
C ALA A 64 -4.09 3.99 25.38
N GLY A 65 -3.65 4.59 24.26
CA GLY A 65 -2.27 4.94 23.95
C GLY A 65 -1.42 3.82 23.36
N THR A 66 -1.98 2.65 23.06
CA THR A 66 -1.22 1.50 22.54
C THR A 66 -1.81 0.96 21.23
N TYR A 67 -0.92 0.47 20.37
CA TYR A 67 -1.27 -0.27 19.17
C TYR A 67 -0.71 -1.68 19.30
N ARG A 68 -1.52 -2.68 18.96
CA ARG A 68 -1.07 -4.07 18.90
C ARG A 68 -1.54 -4.72 17.62
N LEU A 69 -0.61 -5.38 16.94
CA LEU A 69 -0.92 -6.26 15.83
C LEU A 69 -1.68 -7.50 16.31
N GLN A 70 -2.76 -7.83 15.62
CA GLN A 70 -3.55 -9.01 15.89
C GLN A 70 -3.73 -9.84 14.62
N ARG A 71 -3.48 -11.14 14.71
CA ARG A 71 -3.76 -12.09 13.64
C ARG A 71 -5.27 -12.31 13.54
N ARG A 72 -5.78 -12.26 12.32
CA ARG A 72 -7.17 -12.58 12.00
C ARG A 72 -7.33 -14.07 11.73
N SER A 73 -8.56 -14.56 11.83
CA SER A 73 -8.92 -15.93 11.45
C SER A 73 -9.06 -16.14 9.94
N ASP A 74 -9.00 -15.06 9.15
CA ASP A 74 -9.06 -15.07 7.69
C ASP A 74 -7.76 -14.56 7.06
N GLN A 75 -7.63 -14.71 5.73
CA GLN A 75 -6.55 -14.16 4.92
C GLN A 75 -7.04 -12.92 4.15
N ALA A 76 -7.74 -12.01 4.83
CA ALA A 76 -8.20 -10.77 4.20
C ALA A 76 -7.01 -9.88 3.80
N TYR A 77 -6.99 -9.39 2.56
CA TYR A 77 -5.94 -8.51 2.03
C TYR A 77 -6.06 -7.06 2.51
N PHE A 78 -7.27 -6.66 2.93
CA PHE A 78 -7.62 -5.29 3.33
C PHE A 78 -8.39 -5.27 4.66
N GLY A 79 -8.15 -6.27 5.52
CA GLY A 79 -8.88 -6.50 6.77
C GLY A 79 -8.38 -5.69 7.99
N TYR A 80 -7.81 -4.51 7.75
CA TYR A 80 -7.16 -3.67 8.77
C TYR A 80 -7.64 -2.22 8.70
N ALA A 81 -7.52 -1.52 9.82
CA ALA A 81 -7.57 -0.06 9.84
C ALA A 81 -6.18 0.50 9.50
N VAL A 82 -6.12 1.55 8.68
CA VAL A 82 -4.86 2.25 8.41
C VAL A 82 -4.46 3.01 9.67
N GLY A 83 -3.29 2.69 10.23
CA GLY A 83 -2.77 3.31 11.45
C GLY A 83 -2.49 4.81 11.30
N PRO A 84 -2.13 5.50 12.40
CA PRO A 84 -1.91 6.94 12.44
C PRO A 84 -0.71 7.43 11.61
N HIS A 85 0.18 6.51 11.17
CA HIS A 85 1.30 6.81 10.27
C HIS A 85 0.79 7.10 8.85
N SER A 86 0.34 8.35 8.70
CA SER A 86 -0.33 8.86 7.52
C SER A 86 0.59 8.96 6.29
N TRP A 87 -0.03 8.93 5.11
CA TRP A 87 0.58 9.22 3.81
C TRP A 87 1.26 10.59 3.74
N LYS A 88 1.04 11.46 4.74
CA LYS A 88 1.65 12.79 4.85
C LYS A 88 3.17 12.78 4.66
N ARG A 89 3.90 11.76 5.12
CA ARG A 89 5.36 11.68 4.92
C ARG A 89 5.78 11.57 3.46
N TYR A 90 4.91 11.02 2.60
CA TYR A 90 5.16 10.82 1.17
C TYR A 90 4.58 11.94 0.31
N LEU A 91 3.44 12.52 0.74
CA LEU A 91 2.82 13.66 0.05
C LEU A 91 3.46 15.00 0.42
N TYR A 92 4.07 15.09 1.61
CA TYR A 92 4.74 16.27 2.13
C TYR A 92 6.13 15.88 2.66
N PRO A 93 7.06 15.49 1.76
CA PRO A 93 8.42 15.22 2.19
C PRO A 93 9.02 16.48 2.84
N PRO A 94 9.76 16.36 3.96
CA PRO A 94 10.34 17.52 4.65
C PRO A 94 11.32 18.31 3.77
N THR A 95 11.83 17.67 2.71
CA THR A 95 12.66 18.30 1.67
C THR A 95 12.13 17.86 0.31
N LEU A 96 11.66 18.82 -0.50
CA LEU A 96 11.18 18.59 -1.87
C LEU A 96 12.16 19.20 -2.87
N LYS A 97 12.76 18.37 -3.72
CA LYS A 97 13.64 18.84 -4.81
C LYS A 97 12.78 19.50 -5.89
N LEU A 98 12.85 20.82 -6.02
CA LEU A 98 11.98 21.58 -6.93
C LEU A 98 12.45 21.53 -8.40
N TYR A 99 13.76 21.55 -8.63
CA TYR A 99 14.35 21.34 -9.95
C TYR A 99 15.81 20.91 -9.84
N THR A 100 16.39 20.45 -10.95
CA THR A 100 17.83 20.30 -11.15
C THR A 100 18.16 20.88 -12.50
N VAL A 101 19.28 21.59 -12.58
CA VAL A 101 19.86 21.99 -13.87
C VAL A 101 21.08 21.10 -14.05
N ASP A 102 21.05 20.30 -15.10
CA ASP A 102 22.21 19.56 -15.57
C ASP A 102 23.07 20.50 -16.42
N HIS A 103 24.39 20.45 -16.23
CA HIS A 103 25.38 21.24 -16.95
C HIS A 103 25.92 20.49 -18.17
#